data_AF-A0A0S2W3R0-F1
#
_entry.id   AF-A0A0S2W3R0-F1
#
_cell.length_a   1.000
_cell.length_b   1.000
_cell.length_c   1.000
_cell.angle_alpha   90.00
_cell.angle_beta   90.00
_cell.angle_gamma   90.00
#
_symmetry.space_group_name_H-M   'P 1'
#
loop_
_entity.id
_entity.type
_entity.pdbx_description
1 polymer ?
#
loop_
_entity_poly.entity_id
_entity_poly.type
_entity_poly.pdbx_seq_one_letter_code
_entity_poly.pdbx_strand_id
1 'polypeptide(L)'
;MLDRLLRGGQITALLALALLSILLVSGSATTRTTFEIVDGEVSYLVTGHAGEVDRALEYAGVSLSGADRIAISQENDVVRVTVQRPVTHFERTTTRILPFAQLREEDPELPIGEERVVQKGVDGSVEHTVKIVTDPDGTVHRYDLGEHVARLPVDEIVSYGTKVDAVAASWLSVSDDVLTHINVREDGGGVLTTLSGESLSYSRALDCVATAYTTERQSWKRTATGTTARVGAIAVDPKVIPYGTRMYIVSSDGSITYGVATAEDCGGSIKGNRIDLFFDTYYECIQFGVRSCTVYILT
;
A
#
# COMPACT_ATOMS: atom_id res chain seq x y z
N MET A 1 -58.80 22.82 17.28
CA MET A 1 -58.56 23.08 18.71
C MET A 1 -57.06 23.32 18.83
N LEU A 2 -56.63 24.53 18.44
CA LEU A 2 -56.23 25.64 19.35
C LEU A 2 -54.88 25.27 20.00
N ASP A 3 -53.77 26.00 19.81
CA ASP A 3 -53.67 27.45 19.91
C ASP A 3 -52.40 28.04 19.25
N ARG A 4 -52.58 29.24 18.68
CA ARG A 4 -51.56 30.29 18.50
C ARG A 4 -51.17 30.84 19.87
N LEU A 5 -49.94 31.33 20.02
CA LEU A 5 -49.50 32.55 20.76
C LEU A 5 -47.96 32.53 20.77
N LEU A 6 -47.26 33.40 20.02
CA LEU A 6 -46.91 34.80 20.31
C LEU A 6 -46.12 35.03 21.62
N ARG A 7 -45.06 35.85 21.45
CA ARG A 7 -44.12 36.48 22.42
C ARG A 7 -42.80 35.73 22.54
N GLY A 8 -41.64 36.34 22.33
CA GLY A 8 -41.34 37.75 22.10
C GLY A 8 -39.95 38.05 22.66
N GLY A 9 -39.12 38.72 21.84
CA GLY A 9 -38.04 39.61 22.26
C GLY A 9 -36.86 38.99 22.99
N GLN A 10 -35.69 38.97 22.35
CA GLN A 10 -34.63 39.96 22.63
C GLN A 10 -33.79 40.15 21.36
N ILE A 11 -34.03 41.26 20.66
CA ILE A 11 -33.16 41.77 19.59
C ILE A 11 -32.16 42.68 20.30
N THR A 12 -30.97 42.17 20.59
CA THR A 12 -29.90 42.95 21.24
C THR A 12 -28.98 43.57 20.19
N ALA A 13 -29.02 44.90 20.17
CA ALA A 13 -27.96 45.86 19.82
C ALA A 13 -27.32 45.75 18.43
N LEU A 14 -27.93 46.44 17.45
CA LEU A 14 -27.26 46.93 16.25
C LEU A 14 -26.33 48.09 16.65
N LEU A 15 -25.02 47.88 16.69
CA LEU A 15 -24.06 48.96 16.89
C LEU A 15 -23.81 49.66 15.54
N ALA A 16 -24.68 50.62 15.19
CA ALA A 16 -24.44 51.54 14.09
C ALA A 16 -23.44 52.60 14.57
N LEU A 17 -22.17 52.50 14.16
CA LEU A 17 -21.19 53.56 14.43
C LEU A 17 -21.43 54.70 13.42
N ALA A 18 -22.32 55.63 13.76
CA ALA A 18 -22.62 56.80 12.95
C ALA A 18 -21.78 58.00 13.42
N LEU A 19 -20.79 58.40 12.61
CA LEU A 19 -20.16 59.73 12.75
C LEU A 19 -21.02 60.72 11.96
N LEU A 20 -21.89 61.45 12.68
CA LEU A 20 -22.89 62.36 12.11
C LEU A 20 -22.52 63.82 12.45
N SER A 21 -22.04 64.58 11.47
CA SER A 21 -21.98 66.04 11.55
C SER A 21 -23.34 66.62 11.11
N ILE A 22 -24.10 67.18 12.06
CA ILE A 22 -25.47 67.66 11.87
C ILE A 22 -25.48 69.09 11.31
N LEU A 23 -26.17 69.30 10.18
CA LEU A 23 -26.73 70.60 9.80
C LEU A 23 -28.25 70.45 9.64
N LEU A 24 -29.02 71.16 10.47
CA LEU A 24 -30.49 71.10 10.53
C LEU A 24 -31.14 71.96 9.42
N VAL A 25 -31.99 71.35 8.59
CA VAL A 25 -33.07 72.04 7.85
C VAL A 25 -34.32 71.16 7.86
N SER A 26 -35.45 71.75 8.28
CA SER A 26 -36.78 71.15 8.36
C SER A 26 -37.54 71.27 7.03
N GLY A 27 -38.03 70.15 6.49
CA GLY A 27 -38.95 70.10 5.34
C GLY A 27 -39.29 68.67 4.94
N SER A 28 -40.55 68.26 5.11
CA SER A 28 -41.03 66.89 4.86
C SER A 28 -41.24 66.63 3.36
N ALA A 29 -40.16 66.30 2.65
CA ALA A 29 -40.16 65.54 1.40
C ALA A 29 -38.89 64.66 1.42
N THR A 30 -39.03 63.34 1.34
CA THR A 30 -37.87 62.43 1.35
C THR A 30 -37.04 62.63 0.08
N THR A 31 -35.90 63.32 0.22
CA THR A 31 -34.95 63.62 -0.86
C THR A 31 -34.53 62.34 -1.59
N ARG A 32 -34.53 62.38 -2.93
CA ARG A 32 -33.99 61.28 -3.74
C ARG A 32 -32.48 61.18 -3.55
N THR A 33 -31.97 59.96 -3.45
CA THR A 33 -30.54 59.68 -3.31
C THR A 33 -30.17 58.49 -4.18
N THR A 34 -28.89 58.41 -4.55
CA THR A 34 -28.34 57.20 -5.15
C THR A 34 -27.66 56.38 -4.06
N PHE A 35 -27.91 55.07 -4.05
CA PHE A 35 -27.22 54.11 -3.22
C PHE A 35 -26.17 53.38 -4.05
N GLU A 36 -24.94 53.31 -3.56
CA GLU A 36 -23.92 52.39 -4.05
C GLU A 36 -23.80 51.23 -3.06
N ILE A 37 -24.32 50.06 -3.41
CA ILE A 37 -24.29 48.87 -2.56
C ILE A 37 -23.11 48.01 -2.97
N VAL A 38 -22.17 47.80 -2.06
CA VAL A 38 -20.97 46.99 -2.27
C VAL A 38 -21.10 45.70 -1.47
N ASP A 39 -21.09 44.55 -2.12
CA ASP A 39 -21.12 43.22 -1.50
C ASP A 39 -19.92 42.40 -2.00
N GLY A 40 -18.89 42.31 -1.16
CA GLY A 40 -17.59 41.75 -1.56
C GLY A 40 -16.96 42.55 -2.71
N GLU A 41 -16.72 41.89 -3.84
CA GLU A 41 -16.16 42.51 -5.05
C GLU A 41 -17.23 43.11 -5.98
N VAL A 42 -18.52 42.91 -5.70
CA VAL A 42 -19.63 43.36 -6.55
C VAL A 42 -20.18 44.69 -6.04
N SER A 43 -20.46 45.62 -6.96
CA SER A 43 -21.09 46.92 -6.66
C SER A 43 -22.36 47.13 -7.50
N TYR A 44 -23.40 47.67 -6.87
CA TYR A 44 -24.70 47.97 -7.46
C TYR A 44 -25.06 49.45 -7.25
N LEU A 45 -25.57 50.12 -8.29
CA LEU A 45 -26.10 51.47 -8.17
C LEU A 45 -27.63 51.43 -8.26
N VAL A 46 -28.29 51.92 -7.20
CA VAL A 46 -29.76 51.94 -7.10
C VAL A 46 -30.22 53.34 -6.71
N THR A 47 -31.21 53.89 -7.40
CA THR A 47 -31.82 55.18 -6.99
C THR A 47 -33.00 54.92 -6.06
N GLY A 48 -33.10 55.67 -4.96
CA GLY A 48 -34.17 55.54 -3.98
C GLY A 48 -34.42 56.84 -3.21
N HIS A 49 -35.07 56.71 -2.05
CA HIS A 49 -35.30 57.83 -1.13
C HIS A 49 -34.33 57.74 0.06
N ALA A 50 -33.89 58.90 0.54
CA ALA A 50 -33.04 59.00 1.72
C ALA A 50 -33.69 58.28 2.92
N GLY A 51 -32.91 57.41 3.58
CA GLY A 51 -33.38 56.59 4.71
C GLY A 51 -33.94 55.21 4.35
N GLU A 52 -34.13 54.88 3.06
CA GLU A 52 -34.67 53.58 2.62
C GLU A 52 -33.58 52.55 2.24
N VAL A 53 -32.62 52.31 3.14
CA VAL A 53 -31.51 51.36 2.89
C VAL A 53 -32.02 49.95 2.60
N ASP A 54 -33.01 49.47 3.36
CA ASP A 54 -33.56 48.11 3.20
C ASP A 54 -34.19 47.90 1.80
N ARG A 55 -34.90 48.90 1.27
CA ARG A 55 -35.47 48.85 -0.08
C ARG A 55 -34.39 48.93 -1.15
N ALA A 56 -33.35 49.74 -0.92
CA ALA A 56 -32.22 49.81 -1.85
C ALA A 56 -31.50 48.45 -1.95
N LEU A 57 -31.30 47.77 -0.82
CA LEU A 57 -30.75 46.40 -0.77
C LEU A 57 -31.67 45.40 -1.48
N GLU A 58 -32.99 45.47 -1.26
CA GLU A 58 -33.98 44.63 -1.94
C GLU A 58 -33.93 44.82 -3.47
N TYR A 59 -33.87 46.07 -3.96
CA TYR A 59 -33.74 46.37 -5.39
C TYR A 59 -32.40 45.94 -5.99
N ALA A 60 -31.31 45.97 -5.21
CA ALA A 60 -30.04 45.40 -5.62
C ALA A 60 -30.04 43.86 -5.59
N GLY A 61 -31.11 43.22 -5.09
CA GLY A 61 -31.19 41.77 -4.92
C GLY A 61 -30.31 41.24 -3.78
N VAL A 62 -29.86 42.13 -2.89
CA VAL A 62 -28.93 41.80 -1.80
C VAL A 62 -29.73 41.47 -0.54
N SER A 63 -29.71 40.20 -0.16
CA SER A 63 -30.32 39.73 1.09
C SER A 63 -29.27 39.64 2.20
N LEU A 64 -29.65 40.10 3.40
CA LEU A 64 -28.81 40.06 4.59
C LEU A 64 -29.20 38.88 5.50
N SER A 65 -28.18 38.20 6.01
CA SER A 65 -28.30 37.24 7.12
C SER A 65 -28.14 37.94 8.47
N GLY A 66 -28.51 37.28 9.57
CA GLY A 66 -28.30 37.83 10.93
C GLY A 66 -26.82 38.02 11.32
N ALA A 67 -25.89 37.39 10.59
CA ALA A 67 -24.45 37.51 10.82
C ALA A 67 -23.80 38.61 9.96
N ASP A 68 -24.54 39.17 9.00
CA ASP A 68 -24.03 40.24 8.14
C ASP A 68 -24.01 41.58 8.91
N ARG A 69 -23.13 42.48 8.50
CA ARG A 69 -23.10 43.87 8.97
C ARG A 69 -23.12 44.80 7.77
N ILE A 70 -23.64 46.00 7.96
CA ILE A 70 -23.61 47.05 6.95
C ILE A 70 -22.82 48.25 7.48
N ALA A 71 -21.90 48.75 6.66
CA ALA A 71 -21.22 50.02 6.88
C ALA A 71 -21.80 51.04 5.90
N ILE A 72 -22.39 52.11 6.42
CA ILE A 72 -22.98 53.17 5.60
C ILE A 72 -22.06 54.38 5.67
N SER A 73 -21.71 54.91 4.51
CA SER A 73 -21.01 56.19 4.37
C SER A 73 -21.75 57.04 3.34
N GLN A 74 -21.65 58.35 3.47
CA GLN A 74 -22.24 59.27 2.51
C GLN A 74 -21.16 60.19 1.97
N GLU A 75 -21.08 60.28 0.65
CA GLU A 75 -20.21 61.20 -0.06
C GLU A 75 -21.04 61.91 -1.13
N ASN A 76 -21.20 63.23 -0.99
CA ASN A 76 -22.13 64.03 -1.79
C ASN A 76 -23.58 63.49 -1.70
N ASP A 77 -24.23 63.27 -2.85
CA ASP A 77 -25.59 62.72 -2.99
C ASP A 77 -25.61 61.18 -3.14
N VAL A 78 -24.49 60.51 -2.87
CA VAL A 78 -24.37 59.04 -2.94
C VAL A 78 -24.19 58.47 -1.54
N VAL A 79 -25.10 57.56 -1.17
CA VAL A 79 -25.03 56.76 0.06
C VAL A 79 -24.38 55.42 -0.30
N ARG A 80 -23.12 55.23 0.11
CA ARG A 80 -22.43 53.96 -0.05
C ARG A 80 -22.79 53.02 1.10
N VAL A 81 -23.30 51.85 0.77
CA VAL A 81 -23.66 50.76 1.70
C VAL A 81 -22.74 49.58 1.43
N THR A 82 -21.77 49.34 2.30
CA THR A 82 -20.89 48.17 2.21
C THR A 82 -21.43 47.06 3.08
N VAL A 83 -21.78 45.94 2.45
CA VAL A 83 -22.17 44.70 3.12
C VAL A 83 -20.90 43.94 3.51
N GLN A 84 -20.78 43.65 4.80
CA GLN A 84 -19.72 42.85 5.37
C GLN A 84 -20.33 41.50 5.77
N ARG A 85 -19.81 40.42 5.18
CA ARG A 85 -20.27 39.04 5.44
C ARG A 85 -19.22 38.28 6.26
N PRO A 86 -19.62 37.33 7.12
CA PRO A 86 -18.67 36.46 7.80
C PRO A 86 -17.83 35.66 6.82
N VAL A 87 -16.53 35.53 7.10
CA VAL A 87 -15.59 34.76 6.28
C VAL A 87 -15.40 33.37 6.89
N THR A 88 -15.55 32.32 6.08
CA THR A 88 -15.30 30.94 6.51
C THR A 88 -13.95 30.44 5.97
N HIS A 89 -13.14 29.86 6.85
CA HIS A 89 -11.89 29.17 6.53
C HIS A 89 -11.87 27.76 7.14
N PHE A 90 -11.09 26.86 6.55
CA PHE A 90 -10.88 25.51 7.09
C PHE A 90 -9.40 25.30 7.35
N GLU A 91 -9.04 25.08 8.61
CA GLU A 91 -7.73 24.57 8.98
C GLU A 91 -7.76 23.05 8.88
N ARG A 92 -6.84 22.47 8.10
CA ARG A 92 -6.65 21.02 7.98
C ARG A 92 -5.25 20.67 8.43
N THR A 93 -5.15 19.69 9.32
CA THR A 93 -3.85 19.21 9.82
C THR A 93 -3.81 17.70 9.72
N THR A 94 -2.75 17.17 9.10
CA THR A 94 -2.48 15.73 9.11
C THR A 94 -2.14 15.31 10.53
N THR A 95 -2.97 14.47 11.13
CA THR A 95 -2.75 13.99 12.51
C THR A 95 -2.04 12.65 12.54
N ARG A 96 -2.27 11.81 11.52
CA ARG A 96 -1.71 10.46 11.46
C ARG A 96 -1.49 9.99 10.03
N ILE A 97 -0.39 9.26 9.85
CA ILE A 97 -0.09 8.52 8.63
C ILE A 97 -0.69 7.12 8.72
N LEU A 98 -1.31 6.68 7.63
CA LEU A 98 -1.75 5.30 7.47
C LEU A 98 -0.69 4.59 6.61
N PRO A 99 0.22 3.81 7.20
CA PRO A 99 1.30 3.19 6.44
C PRO A 99 0.72 2.23 5.40
N PHE A 100 1.34 2.16 4.22
CA PHE A 100 1.04 1.12 3.25
C PHE A 100 1.56 -0.25 3.70
N ALA A 101 0.92 -1.33 3.26
CA ALA A 101 1.46 -2.67 3.41
C ALA A 101 2.35 -3.03 2.21
N GLN A 102 3.35 -3.89 2.43
CA GLN A 102 4.10 -4.51 1.34
C GLN A 102 3.53 -5.90 1.07
N LEU A 103 3.08 -6.12 -0.16
CA LEU A 103 2.57 -7.39 -0.65
C LEU A 103 3.58 -7.99 -1.63
N ARG A 104 3.78 -9.31 -1.53
CA ARG A 104 4.67 -10.05 -2.42
C ARG A 104 3.86 -11.00 -3.28
N GLU A 105 4.07 -10.94 -4.59
CA GLU A 105 3.36 -11.77 -5.58
C GLU A 105 4.36 -12.56 -6.41
N GLU A 106 4.06 -13.85 -6.65
CA GLU A 106 4.90 -14.70 -7.49
C GLU A 106 4.76 -14.33 -8.98
N ASP A 107 5.89 -14.31 -9.69
CA ASP A 107 5.95 -14.16 -11.13
C ASP A 107 6.71 -15.37 -11.74
N PRO A 108 5.98 -16.35 -12.31
CA PRO A 108 6.57 -17.54 -12.91
C PRO A 108 7.49 -17.26 -14.10
N GLU A 109 7.44 -16.07 -14.69
CA GLU A 109 8.32 -15.74 -15.82
C GLU A 109 9.62 -15.04 -15.40
N LEU A 110 9.68 -14.55 -14.16
CA LEU A 110 10.83 -13.86 -13.60
C LEU A 110 11.82 -14.88 -12.99
N PRO A 111 13.14 -14.78 -13.24
CA PRO A 111 14.13 -15.67 -12.65
C PRO A 111 14.14 -15.67 -11.12
N ILE A 112 14.41 -16.81 -10.51
CA ILE A 112 14.51 -16.95 -9.07
C ILE A 112 15.53 -15.97 -8.48
N GLY A 113 15.13 -15.30 -7.40
CA GLY A 113 15.97 -14.31 -6.72
C GLY A 113 15.95 -12.93 -7.37
N GLU A 114 15.34 -12.76 -8.55
CA GLU A 114 15.01 -11.44 -9.09
C GLU A 114 13.69 -10.94 -8.51
N GLU A 115 13.63 -9.63 -8.25
CA GLU A 115 12.43 -8.95 -7.78
C GLU A 115 12.23 -7.64 -8.53
N ARG A 116 10.96 -7.24 -8.66
CA ARG A 116 10.60 -5.94 -9.22
C ARG A 116 9.40 -5.34 -8.48
N VAL A 117 9.45 -4.04 -8.26
CA VAL A 117 8.29 -3.29 -7.74
C VAL A 117 7.33 -3.07 -8.90
N VAL A 118 6.15 -3.70 -8.87
CA VAL A 118 5.10 -3.53 -9.89
C VAL A 118 4.13 -2.41 -9.53
N GLN A 119 3.98 -2.13 -8.24
CA GLN A 119 3.22 -0.99 -7.74
C GLN A 119 3.96 -0.35 -6.57
N LYS A 120 4.26 0.95 -6.67
CA LYS A 120 4.91 1.67 -5.57
C LYS A 120 3.89 2.00 -4.47
N GLY A 121 4.25 1.68 -3.23
CA GLY A 121 3.42 2.00 -2.08
C GLY A 121 3.35 3.51 -1.81
N VAL A 122 2.19 3.96 -1.37
CA VAL A 122 1.93 5.35 -0.97
C VAL A 122 1.16 5.35 0.33
N ASP A 123 1.70 6.02 1.34
CA ASP A 123 1.00 6.16 2.62
C ASP A 123 -0.31 6.96 2.46
N GLY A 124 -1.30 6.53 3.23
CA GLY A 124 -2.53 7.29 3.45
C GLY A 124 -2.37 8.31 4.57
N SER A 125 -3.41 9.10 4.80
CA SER A 125 -3.44 10.12 5.84
C SER A 125 -4.82 10.27 6.46
N VAL A 126 -4.82 10.60 7.75
CA VAL A 126 -5.98 11.11 8.49
C VAL A 126 -5.77 12.59 8.74
N GLU A 127 -6.79 13.39 8.43
CA GLU A 127 -6.79 14.83 8.66
C GLU A 127 -7.83 15.21 9.71
N HIS A 128 -7.42 16.09 10.62
CA HIS A 128 -8.32 16.82 11.51
C HIS A 128 -8.71 18.15 10.86
N THR A 129 -10.00 18.47 10.87
CA THR A 129 -10.52 19.70 10.27
C THR A 129 -11.19 20.60 11.29
N VAL A 130 -10.78 21.86 11.33
CA VAL A 130 -11.44 22.92 12.10
C VAL A 130 -12.02 23.95 11.14
N LYS A 131 -13.32 24.20 11.24
CA LYS A 131 -13.98 25.31 10.55
C LYS A 131 -13.88 26.57 11.41
N ILE A 132 -13.39 27.65 10.81
CA ILE A 132 -13.27 28.96 11.45
C ILE A 132 -14.19 29.92 10.72
N VAL A 133 -15.03 30.63 11.47
CA VAL A 133 -15.89 31.69 10.95
C VAL A 133 -15.50 32.99 11.65
N THR A 134 -15.08 33.99 10.88
CA THR A 134 -14.77 35.32 11.39
C THR A 134 -15.88 36.28 10.98
N ASP A 135 -16.61 36.79 11.97
CA ASP A 135 -17.66 37.79 11.76
C ASP A 135 -17.04 39.16 11.41
N PRO A 136 -17.82 40.07 10.80
CA PRO A 136 -17.33 41.40 10.44
C PRO A 136 -16.79 42.25 11.59
N ASP A 137 -17.23 41.99 12.83
CA ASP A 137 -16.74 42.67 14.04
C ASP A 137 -15.42 42.10 14.59
N GLY A 138 -14.86 41.09 13.91
CA GLY A 138 -13.63 40.41 14.29
C GLY A 138 -13.83 39.24 15.24
N THR A 139 -15.06 38.92 15.66
CA THR A 139 -15.35 37.75 16.49
C THR A 139 -15.04 36.46 15.71
N VAL A 140 -14.29 35.55 16.33
CA VAL A 140 -13.89 34.28 15.72
C VAL A 140 -14.61 33.11 16.38
N HIS A 141 -15.32 32.32 15.58
CA HIS A 141 -15.97 31.09 16.00
C HIS A 141 -15.21 29.89 15.43
N ARG A 142 -14.85 28.93 16.29
CA ARG A 142 -14.17 27.68 15.90
C ARG A 142 -15.10 26.49 16.09
N TYR A 143 -15.22 25.67 15.05
CA TYR A 143 -16.03 24.45 15.05
C TYR A 143 -15.10 23.28 14.73
N ASP A 144 -14.90 22.41 15.71
CA ASP A 144 -14.18 21.15 15.53
C ASP A 144 -15.06 20.18 14.73
N LEU A 145 -14.61 19.82 13.53
CA LEU A 145 -15.32 18.87 12.66
C LEU A 145 -14.77 17.44 12.82
N GLY A 146 -13.75 17.25 13.65
CA GLY A 146 -13.15 15.96 13.94
C GLY A 146 -12.19 15.47 12.86
N GLU A 147 -11.84 14.18 12.97
CA GLU A 147 -10.94 13.50 12.06
C GLU A 147 -11.69 12.74 10.97
N HIS A 148 -11.08 12.67 9.79
CA HIS A 148 -11.52 11.79 8.72
C HIS A 148 -10.31 11.27 7.94
N VAL A 149 -10.49 10.14 7.26
CA VAL A 149 -9.48 9.63 6.33
C VAL A 149 -9.45 10.54 5.11
N ALA A 150 -8.35 11.27 4.94
CA ALA A 150 -8.13 12.16 3.80
C ALA A 150 -7.59 11.38 2.59
N ARG A 151 -6.74 10.37 2.83
CA ARG A 151 -6.21 9.49 1.79
C ARG A 151 -6.07 8.07 2.30
N LEU A 152 -6.54 7.10 1.53
CA LEU A 152 -6.29 5.68 1.82
C LEU A 152 -4.86 5.32 1.39
N PRO A 153 -4.17 4.42 2.13
CA PRO A 153 -2.90 3.89 1.68
C PRO A 153 -3.09 3.08 0.40
N VAL A 154 -2.04 3.07 -0.42
CA VAL A 154 -1.90 2.21 -1.59
C VAL A 154 -0.73 1.28 -1.30
N ASP A 155 -1.00 -0.02 -1.29
CA ASP A 155 0.02 -1.03 -0.95
C ASP A 155 1.14 -1.07 -1.99
N GLU A 156 2.35 -1.38 -1.53
CA GLU A 156 3.47 -1.69 -2.41
C GLU A 156 3.37 -3.15 -2.83
N ILE A 157 3.43 -3.41 -4.13
CA ILE A 157 3.43 -4.78 -4.66
C ILE A 157 4.83 -5.05 -5.24
N VAL A 158 5.50 -6.03 -4.63
CA VAL A 158 6.79 -6.56 -5.09
C VAL A 158 6.54 -7.92 -5.72
N SER A 159 6.80 -7.99 -7.02
CA SER A 159 6.77 -9.25 -7.77
C SER A 159 8.13 -9.93 -7.62
N TYR A 160 8.14 -11.21 -7.26
CA TYR A 160 9.36 -12.00 -7.10
C TYR A 160 9.36 -13.21 -8.04
N GLY A 161 10.53 -13.53 -8.57
CA GLY A 161 10.69 -14.58 -9.56
C GLY A 161 10.79 -15.96 -8.94
N THR A 162 10.21 -16.93 -9.64
CA THR A 162 10.22 -18.34 -9.25
C THR A 162 10.81 -19.24 -10.32
N LYS A 163 11.08 -18.70 -11.51
CA LYS A 163 11.62 -19.43 -12.66
C LYS A 163 13.06 -19.84 -12.40
N VAL A 164 13.37 -21.11 -12.60
CA VAL A 164 14.76 -21.55 -12.74
C VAL A 164 15.08 -21.74 -14.20
N ASP A 165 16.32 -21.42 -14.60
CA ASP A 165 16.81 -21.86 -15.90
C ASP A 165 16.65 -23.37 -15.96
N ALA A 166 16.02 -23.84 -17.05
CA ALA A 166 15.81 -25.27 -17.25
C ALA A 166 17.18 -25.95 -17.12
N VAL A 167 17.32 -26.82 -16.12
CA VAL A 167 18.55 -27.59 -15.93
C VAL A 167 18.81 -28.26 -17.26
N ALA A 168 19.94 -27.96 -17.89
CA ALA A 168 20.26 -28.59 -19.16
C ALA A 168 20.25 -30.09 -18.91
N ALA A 169 19.46 -30.83 -19.69
CA ALA A 169 19.46 -32.30 -19.67
C ALA A 169 20.81 -32.78 -20.20
N SER A 170 21.86 -32.60 -19.41
CA SER A 170 23.14 -33.24 -19.61
C SER A 170 22.87 -34.74 -19.63
N TRP A 171 23.59 -35.47 -20.48
CA TRP A 171 23.51 -36.93 -20.56
C TRP A 171 23.80 -37.64 -19.22
N LEU A 172 24.33 -36.91 -18.23
CA LEU A 172 24.58 -37.38 -16.86
C LEU A 172 23.39 -37.13 -15.90
N SER A 173 22.35 -36.45 -16.35
CA SER A 173 21.11 -36.30 -15.58
C SER A 173 20.40 -37.65 -15.51
N VAL A 174 19.92 -37.97 -14.31
CA VAL A 174 19.18 -39.21 -14.03
C VAL A 174 17.70 -39.06 -14.37
N SER A 175 17.18 -37.83 -14.26
CA SER A 175 15.79 -37.52 -14.54
C SER A 175 15.68 -36.50 -15.66
N ASP A 176 14.86 -36.81 -16.66
CA ASP A 176 14.44 -35.86 -17.70
C ASP A 176 13.38 -34.87 -17.16
N ASP A 177 12.79 -35.17 -16.02
CA ASP A 177 11.86 -34.28 -15.34
C ASP A 177 12.61 -33.25 -14.48
N VAL A 178 13.03 -32.17 -15.15
CA VAL A 178 13.86 -31.10 -14.60
C VAL A 178 13.04 -30.08 -13.82
N LEU A 179 13.68 -29.37 -12.87
CA LEU A 179 13.05 -28.23 -12.21
C LEU A 179 12.80 -27.09 -13.19
N THR A 180 11.61 -26.49 -13.09
CA THR A 180 11.22 -25.30 -13.84
C THR A 180 10.91 -24.13 -12.93
N HIS A 181 10.37 -24.38 -11.74
CA HIS A 181 10.07 -23.33 -10.76
C HIS A 181 10.36 -23.76 -9.34
N ILE A 182 10.71 -22.78 -8.51
CA ILE A 182 10.91 -22.95 -7.07
C ILE A 182 10.19 -21.80 -6.35
N ASN A 183 9.16 -22.14 -5.60
CA ASN A 183 8.43 -21.22 -4.75
C ASN A 183 8.95 -21.38 -3.32
N VAL A 184 9.83 -20.46 -2.89
CA VAL A 184 10.43 -20.47 -1.54
C VAL A 184 9.50 -19.76 -0.56
N ARG A 185 9.22 -20.41 0.56
CA ARG A 185 8.50 -19.83 1.70
C ARG A 185 9.47 -19.19 2.67
N GLU A 186 8.98 -18.25 3.48
CA GLU A 186 9.80 -17.54 4.48
C GLU A 186 10.43 -18.46 5.54
N ASP A 187 9.86 -19.65 5.77
CA ASP A 187 10.38 -20.64 6.70
C ASP A 187 11.54 -21.50 6.15
N GLY A 188 11.96 -21.23 4.91
CA GLY A 188 13.01 -21.97 4.20
C GLY A 188 12.53 -23.24 3.49
N GLY A 189 11.24 -23.59 3.59
CA GLY A 189 10.59 -24.63 2.80
C GLY A 189 10.01 -24.08 1.50
N GLY A 190 9.18 -24.87 0.81
CA GLY A 190 8.59 -24.42 -0.43
C GLY A 190 7.94 -25.50 -1.27
N VAL A 191 7.70 -25.16 -2.54
CA VAL A 191 7.22 -26.07 -3.58
C VAL A 191 8.17 -26.01 -4.77
N LEU A 192 8.56 -27.17 -5.25
CA LEU A 192 9.29 -27.33 -6.50
C LEU A 192 8.29 -27.74 -7.59
N THR A 193 8.37 -27.12 -8.76
CA THR A 193 7.60 -27.52 -9.93
C THR A 193 8.54 -28.09 -10.98
N THR A 194 8.27 -29.29 -11.45
CA THR A 194 9.05 -29.95 -12.50
C THR A 194 8.45 -29.72 -13.90
N LEU A 195 9.16 -30.14 -14.95
CA LEU A 195 8.72 -30.02 -16.34
C LEU A 195 7.45 -30.81 -16.64
N SER A 196 7.25 -31.95 -15.97
CA SER A 196 6.06 -32.78 -16.08
C SER A 196 4.83 -32.14 -15.41
N GLY A 197 5.04 -31.07 -14.64
CA GLY A 197 4.01 -30.42 -13.82
C GLY A 197 3.87 -31.04 -12.42
N GLU A 198 4.76 -31.95 -12.02
CA GLU A 198 4.78 -32.47 -10.65
C GLU A 198 5.13 -31.33 -9.67
N SER A 199 4.37 -31.25 -8.58
CA SER A 199 4.59 -30.31 -7.49
C SER A 199 5.11 -31.05 -6.26
N LEU A 200 6.36 -30.79 -5.89
CA LEU A 200 7.04 -31.43 -4.77
C LEU A 200 7.19 -30.44 -3.62
N SER A 201 6.48 -30.67 -2.51
CA SER A 201 6.66 -29.87 -1.29
C SER A 201 7.96 -30.25 -0.58
N TYR A 202 8.69 -29.25 -0.10
CA TYR A 202 9.91 -29.44 0.67
C TYR A 202 9.91 -28.56 1.94
N SER A 203 10.63 -29.03 2.95
CA SER A 203 10.73 -28.39 4.27
C SER A 203 11.96 -27.50 4.42
N ARG A 204 13.05 -27.83 3.74
CA ARG A 204 14.30 -27.06 3.71
C ARG A 204 15.19 -27.48 2.55
N ALA A 205 16.06 -26.58 2.11
CA ALA A 205 17.15 -26.88 1.17
C ALA A 205 18.49 -26.98 1.91
N LEU A 206 19.38 -27.83 1.41
CA LEU A 206 20.74 -28.00 1.90
C LEU A 206 21.74 -27.85 0.76
N ASP A 207 22.78 -27.06 0.99
CA ASP A 207 23.98 -27.08 0.14
C ASP A 207 24.90 -28.20 0.58
N CYS A 208 25.07 -29.17 -0.30
CA CYS A 208 25.81 -30.40 -0.05
C CYS A 208 26.97 -30.55 -1.03
N VAL A 209 28.08 -31.14 -0.55
CA VAL A 209 29.10 -31.69 -1.43
C VAL A 209 28.68 -33.10 -1.81
N ALA A 210 28.45 -33.34 -3.11
CA ALA A 210 28.08 -34.62 -3.66
C ALA A 210 29.29 -35.33 -4.29
N THR A 211 29.46 -36.60 -3.96
CA THR A 211 30.30 -37.55 -4.71
C THR A 211 29.41 -38.54 -5.45
N ALA A 212 30.01 -39.39 -6.29
CA ALA A 212 29.30 -40.45 -6.98
C ALA A 212 29.93 -41.83 -6.71
N TYR A 213 29.09 -42.84 -6.60
CA TYR A 213 29.50 -44.23 -6.42
C TYR A 213 28.67 -45.19 -7.28
N THR A 214 29.23 -46.37 -7.52
CA THR A 214 28.57 -47.46 -8.25
C THR A 214 28.92 -48.80 -7.61
N THR A 215 28.06 -49.79 -7.84
CA THR A 215 28.34 -51.20 -7.50
C THR A 215 28.68 -52.05 -8.73
N GLU A 216 28.87 -51.46 -9.91
CA GLU A 216 29.19 -52.18 -11.16
C GLU A 216 30.36 -53.16 -11.01
N ARG A 217 31.39 -52.77 -10.24
CA ARG A 217 32.60 -53.56 -9.99
C ARG A 217 32.64 -54.22 -8.61
N GLN A 218 31.50 -54.30 -7.93
CA GLN A 218 31.39 -54.87 -6.58
C GLN A 218 30.50 -56.11 -6.57
N SER A 219 30.86 -57.09 -5.75
CA SER A 219 30.07 -58.31 -5.54
C SER A 219 28.94 -58.12 -4.52
N TRP A 220 28.97 -57.05 -3.74
CA TRP A 220 27.94 -56.65 -2.78
C TRP A 220 27.23 -55.38 -3.24
N LYS A 221 25.91 -55.32 -3.00
CA LYS A 221 25.05 -54.21 -3.44
C LYS A 221 24.06 -53.75 -2.36
N ARG A 222 24.33 -54.05 -1.08
CA ARG A 222 23.40 -53.72 0.00
C ARG A 222 23.71 -52.36 0.59
N THR A 223 22.68 -51.53 0.77
CA THR A 223 22.75 -50.25 1.47
C THR A 223 22.72 -50.45 2.99
N ALA A 224 23.03 -49.39 3.75
CA ALA A 224 22.92 -49.39 5.21
C ALA A 224 21.51 -49.72 5.75
N THR A 225 20.45 -49.35 5.03
CA THR A 225 19.06 -49.71 5.36
C THR A 225 18.67 -51.12 4.92
N GLY A 226 19.55 -51.82 4.20
CA GLY A 226 19.41 -53.21 3.81
C GLY A 226 18.76 -53.44 2.44
N THR A 227 18.41 -52.38 1.72
CA THR A 227 17.91 -52.39 0.33
C THR A 227 19.04 -52.65 -0.68
N THR A 228 18.69 -52.79 -1.96
CA THR A 228 19.68 -52.87 -3.06
C THR A 228 20.03 -51.46 -3.54
N ALA A 229 21.34 -51.18 -3.63
CA ALA A 229 21.88 -49.97 -4.21
C ALA A 229 21.45 -49.83 -5.67
N ARG A 230 20.90 -48.66 -5.99
CA ARG A 230 20.29 -48.32 -7.28
C ARG A 230 20.22 -46.80 -7.38
N VAL A 231 20.00 -46.31 -8.59
CA VAL A 231 19.74 -44.89 -8.82
C VAL A 231 18.56 -44.43 -7.94
N GLY A 232 18.76 -43.32 -7.21
CA GLY A 232 17.81 -42.80 -6.22
C GLY A 232 18.01 -43.34 -4.79
N ALA A 233 18.82 -44.37 -4.56
CA ALA A 233 19.24 -44.79 -3.22
C ALA A 233 20.61 -44.21 -2.90
N ILE A 234 20.66 -43.18 -2.07
CA ILE A 234 21.88 -42.39 -1.86
C ILE A 234 22.46 -42.58 -0.47
N ALA A 235 23.77 -42.31 -0.33
CA ALA A 235 24.43 -42.26 0.95
C ALA A 235 24.39 -40.86 1.55
N VAL A 236 24.07 -40.76 2.85
CA VAL A 236 24.00 -39.49 3.59
C VAL A 236 24.65 -39.64 4.97
N ASP A 237 24.80 -38.52 5.69
CA ASP A 237 24.98 -38.55 7.15
C ASP A 237 23.60 -38.67 7.83
N PRO A 238 23.27 -39.80 8.49
CA PRO A 238 21.95 -40.00 9.11
C PRO A 238 21.65 -39.03 10.25
N LYS A 239 22.66 -38.36 10.81
CA LYS A 239 22.48 -37.31 11.82
C LYS A 239 21.97 -36.00 11.22
N VAL A 240 22.18 -35.79 9.92
CA VAL A 240 21.78 -34.57 9.19
C VAL A 240 20.56 -34.84 8.30
N ILE A 241 20.53 -35.99 7.63
CA ILE A 241 19.43 -36.45 6.78
C ILE A 241 19.08 -37.87 7.25
N PRO A 242 18.03 -38.05 8.08
CA PRO A 242 17.64 -39.36 8.57
C PRO A 242 17.31 -40.34 7.44
N TYR A 243 17.53 -41.64 7.68
CA TYR A 243 17.14 -42.67 6.71
C TYR A 243 15.64 -42.62 6.38
N GLY A 244 15.31 -42.98 5.13
CA GLY A 244 13.95 -42.91 4.60
C GLY A 244 13.52 -41.49 4.19
N THR A 245 14.30 -40.46 4.50
CA THR A 245 14.04 -39.10 4.02
C THR A 245 14.06 -39.09 2.49
N ARG A 246 12.99 -38.57 1.89
CA ARG A 246 12.94 -38.30 0.44
C ARG A 246 13.48 -36.91 0.17
N MET A 247 14.15 -36.74 -0.96
CA MET A 247 14.72 -35.46 -1.36
C MET A 247 14.71 -35.29 -2.89
N TYR A 248 14.80 -34.07 -3.37
CA TYR A 248 15.08 -33.75 -4.77
C TYR A 248 16.48 -33.13 -4.88
N ILE A 249 17.29 -33.58 -5.84
CA ILE A 249 18.71 -33.22 -5.93
C ILE A 249 19.04 -32.68 -7.31
N VAL A 250 19.65 -31.49 -7.32
CA VAL A 250 20.24 -30.86 -8.51
C VAL A 250 21.65 -30.39 -8.20
N SER A 251 22.52 -30.34 -9.21
CA SER A 251 23.79 -29.63 -9.06
C SER A 251 23.53 -28.13 -8.89
N SER A 252 24.32 -27.46 -8.05
CA SER A 252 24.13 -26.04 -7.73
C SER A 252 24.33 -25.12 -8.93
N ASP A 253 25.01 -25.60 -9.97
CA ASP A 253 25.18 -24.90 -11.25
C ASP A 253 24.04 -25.16 -12.25
N GLY A 254 23.02 -25.95 -11.88
CA GLY A 254 21.89 -26.28 -12.75
C GLY A 254 22.28 -27.10 -13.98
N SER A 255 23.41 -27.82 -13.96
CA SER A 255 23.85 -28.64 -15.10
C SER A 255 23.41 -30.10 -15.06
N ILE A 256 23.01 -30.62 -13.89
CA ILE A 256 22.60 -32.01 -13.69
C ILE A 256 21.38 -32.08 -12.78
N THR A 257 20.34 -32.75 -13.27
CA THR A 257 19.21 -33.19 -12.46
C THR A 257 19.45 -34.65 -12.05
N TYR A 258 19.73 -34.88 -10.77
CA TYR A 258 19.68 -36.24 -10.24
C TYR A 258 18.22 -36.66 -9.95
N GLY A 259 17.39 -35.70 -9.52
CA GLY A 259 15.96 -35.91 -9.30
C GLY A 259 15.65 -36.44 -7.91
N VAL A 260 14.57 -37.20 -7.80
CA VAL A 260 14.07 -37.71 -6.51
C VAL A 260 14.94 -38.87 -6.01
N ALA A 261 15.38 -38.77 -4.76
CA ALA A 261 16.19 -39.77 -4.08
C ALA A 261 15.68 -40.04 -2.66
N THR A 262 16.12 -41.16 -2.07
CA THR A 262 15.84 -41.56 -0.69
C THR A 262 17.15 -41.84 0.05
N ALA A 263 17.25 -41.36 1.28
CA ALA A 263 18.36 -41.67 2.18
C ALA A 263 18.31 -43.15 2.59
N GLU A 264 19.11 -43.99 1.94
CA GLU A 264 19.10 -45.44 2.17
C GLU A 264 20.46 -45.99 2.61
N ASP A 265 21.53 -45.22 2.41
CA ASP A 265 22.89 -45.68 2.64
C ASP A 265 23.72 -44.70 3.49
N CYS A 266 24.89 -45.14 3.95
CA CYS A 266 25.88 -44.27 4.56
C CYS A 266 27.31 -44.75 4.28
N GLY A 267 28.26 -43.82 4.26
CA GLY A 267 29.68 -44.13 4.17
C GLY A 267 30.47 -43.56 5.34
N GLY A 268 31.65 -44.14 5.60
CA GLY A 268 32.57 -43.65 6.64
C GLY A 268 32.97 -42.19 6.41
N SER A 269 33.14 -41.79 5.14
CA SER A 269 33.51 -40.42 4.73
C SER A 269 32.31 -39.51 4.45
N ILE A 270 31.08 -40.04 4.51
CA ILE A 270 29.85 -39.27 4.26
C ILE A 270 29.36 -38.73 5.61
N LYS A 271 29.77 -37.50 5.90
CA LYS A 271 29.56 -36.81 7.18
C LYS A 271 29.17 -35.34 6.94
N GLY A 272 28.26 -34.82 7.77
CA GLY A 272 27.73 -33.46 7.63
C GLY A 272 26.90 -33.30 6.34
N ASN A 273 27.03 -32.14 5.70
CA ASN A 273 26.40 -31.85 4.40
C ASN A 273 27.20 -32.46 3.24
N ARG A 274 27.46 -33.76 3.31
CA ARG A 274 28.06 -34.54 2.22
C ARG A 274 27.13 -35.69 1.88
N ILE A 275 26.95 -35.92 0.58
CA ILE A 275 26.13 -37.00 0.04
C ILE A 275 26.94 -37.81 -0.99
N ASP A 276 26.57 -39.08 -1.19
CA ASP A 276 27.13 -39.92 -2.24
C ASP A 276 25.98 -40.42 -3.13
N LEU A 277 26.02 -40.07 -4.41
CA LEU A 277 24.97 -40.35 -5.37
C LEU A 277 25.27 -41.65 -6.11
N PHE A 278 24.30 -42.56 -6.16
CA PHE A 278 24.48 -43.81 -6.89
C PHE A 278 24.32 -43.58 -8.40
N PHE A 279 25.24 -44.11 -9.19
CA PHE A 279 25.12 -44.23 -10.65
C PHE A 279 25.33 -45.69 -11.07
N ASP A 280 24.75 -46.07 -12.21
CA ASP A 280 24.78 -47.46 -12.68
C ASP A 280 26.18 -47.86 -13.15
N THR A 281 26.95 -46.93 -13.72
CA THR A 281 28.27 -47.19 -14.28
C THR A 281 29.39 -46.43 -13.58
N TYR A 282 30.57 -47.03 -13.60
CA TYR A 282 31.80 -46.37 -13.15
C TYR A 282 32.12 -45.14 -13.99
N TYR A 283 31.78 -45.16 -15.29
CA TYR A 283 32.03 -44.04 -16.18
C TYR A 283 31.22 -42.80 -15.77
N GLU A 284 29.93 -42.96 -15.48
CA GLU A 284 29.09 -41.87 -14.95
C GLU A 284 29.66 -41.29 -13.66
N CYS A 285 30.15 -42.15 -12.74
CA CYS A 285 30.78 -41.68 -11.50
C CYS A 285 32.00 -40.79 -11.77
N ILE A 286 32.86 -41.17 -12.72
CA ILE A 286 34.05 -40.40 -13.09
C ILE A 286 33.67 -39.07 -13.76
N GLN A 287 32.62 -39.05 -14.58
CA GLN A 287 32.13 -37.84 -15.24
C GLN A 287 31.41 -36.90 -14.26
N PHE A 288 30.73 -37.46 -13.26
CA PHE A 288 30.15 -36.69 -12.17
C PHE A 288 31.24 -36.07 -11.30
N GLY A 289 32.19 -36.87 -10.83
CA GLY A 289 33.28 -36.40 -9.97
C GLY A 289 32.76 -35.93 -8.60
N VAL A 290 33.23 -34.76 -8.16
CA VAL A 290 32.77 -34.11 -6.93
C VAL A 290 32.13 -32.79 -7.30
N ARG A 291 30.90 -32.55 -6.86
CA ARG A 291 30.13 -31.35 -7.21
C ARG A 291 29.39 -30.77 -6.01
N SER A 292 29.11 -29.48 -6.06
CA SER A 292 28.13 -28.88 -5.16
C SER A 292 26.72 -29.19 -5.69
N CYS A 293 25.85 -29.63 -4.79
CA CYS A 293 24.45 -29.93 -5.07
C CYS A 293 23.54 -29.26 -4.05
N THR A 294 22.39 -28.79 -4.53
CA THR A 294 21.30 -28.34 -3.67
C THR A 294 20.33 -29.52 -3.47
N VAL A 295 20.09 -29.86 -2.21
CA VAL A 295 19.24 -30.98 -1.77
C VAL A 295 18.00 -30.45 -1.09
N TYR A 296 16.84 -30.61 -1.72
CA TYR A 296 15.55 -30.22 -1.16
C TYR A 296 14.94 -31.38 -0.39
N ILE A 297 14.72 -31.22 0.92
CA ILE A 297 14.16 -32.27 1.79
C ILE A 297 12.64 -32.31 1.63
N LEU A 298 12.13 -33.33 0.93
CA LEU A 298 10.72 -33.45 0.56
C LEU A 298 9.84 -33.85 1.76
N THR A 299 8.58 -33.42 1.73
CA THR A 299 7.54 -33.68 2.75
C THR A 299 6.39 -34.49 2.20
#